data_AF-A0A930LKP4-F1
#
_entry.id   AF-A0A930LKP4-F1
#
_cell.length_a   1.000
_cell.length_b   1.000
_cell.length_c   1.000
_cell.angle_alpha   90.00
_cell.angle_beta   90.00
_cell.angle_gamma   90.00
#
_symmetry.space_group_name_H-M   'P 1'
#
loop_
_entity.id
_entity.type
_entity.pdbx_description
1 polymer ?
#
loop_
_entity_poly.entity_id
_entity_poly.type
_entity_poly.pdbx_seq_one_letter_code
_entity_poly.pdbx_strand_id
1 'polypeptide(L)'
;MGLFDYDNSSIDSILKYTAENLVGRSLYDLLEEYQNSEYKTYEDKKKGTPSTITRKEISKLSKGIYGNLVEELLYGINPNNSPDPDIPAARVEIKTTPYRVNANGTISAKERLVLSMFNFHEENLDDFYQTHLWHKCQNILLLFYKYQKTRDILNNITDKFFLFDWPEEDMPTILEDYKRITQKVLEGRAHELSESDGMYLSTCRKGAGKDKDRTTQPYGPELANRRAWSLKSSYMTTLLRTKVFSQEEQESIARAAQDTSKPFTQIIEEKLLQYRGQSEKELCKKFDVNFNAKGRNSTLVRKILGLSSDIDSTAEFKKANMNIRAIRVDKNGLPK
;
A
#
# COMPACT_ATOMS: atom_id res chain seq x y z
N MET A 1 -12.56 -4.38 28.59
CA MET A 1 -12.09 -5.70 28.09
C MET A 1 -10.69 -5.90 28.61
N GLY A 2 -10.29 -7.12 28.99
CA GLY A 2 -8.88 -7.41 29.29
C GLY A 2 -8.08 -7.63 28.01
N LEU A 3 -6.75 -7.70 28.09
CA LEU A 3 -5.94 -8.09 26.93
C LEU A 3 -6.39 -9.44 26.34
N PHE A 4 -6.24 -9.56 25.02
CA PHE A 4 -6.58 -10.73 24.21
C PHE A 4 -8.05 -11.14 24.25
N ASP A 5 -8.96 -10.21 24.58
CA ASP A 5 -10.41 -10.45 24.64
C ASP A 5 -11.10 -10.19 23.30
N TYR A 6 -10.78 -10.98 22.28
CA TYR A 6 -11.42 -10.90 20.98
C TYR A 6 -11.70 -12.29 20.43
N ASP A 7 -12.73 -12.45 19.61
CA ASP A 7 -12.94 -13.67 18.84
C ASP A 7 -12.04 -13.63 17.59
N ASN A 8 -11.01 -14.47 17.57
CA ASN A 8 -10.04 -14.53 16.46
C ASN A 8 -10.62 -15.09 15.15
N SER A 9 -11.88 -15.53 15.13
CA SER A 9 -12.60 -15.93 13.93
C SER A 9 -13.54 -14.85 13.38
N SER A 10 -13.74 -13.75 14.11
CA SER A 10 -14.66 -12.67 13.76
C SER A 10 -13.94 -11.36 13.51
N ILE A 11 -13.95 -10.90 12.25
CA ILE A 11 -13.39 -9.59 11.87
C ILE A 11 -14.01 -8.47 12.71
N ASP A 12 -15.33 -8.46 12.88
CA ASP A 12 -16.02 -7.44 13.69
C ASP A 12 -15.57 -7.45 15.14
N SER A 13 -15.36 -8.63 15.74
CA SER A 13 -14.82 -8.73 17.10
C SER A 13 -13.41 -8.16 17.18
N ILE A 14 -12.55 -8.45 16.19
CA ILE A 14 -11.18 -7.94 16.12
C ILE A 14 -11.21 -6.41 16.01
N LEU A 15 -11.99 -5.85 15.09
CA LEU A 15 -12.08 -4.40 14.87
C LEU A 15 -12.61 -3.67 16.11
N LYS A 16 -13.66 -4.22 16.75
CA LYS A 16 -14.19 -3.68 18.01
C LYS A 16 -13.12 -3.70 19.10
N TYR A 17 -12.43 -4.81 19.26
CA TYR A 17 -11.35 -4.92 20.24
C TYR A 17 -10.21 -3.93 19.96
N THR A 18 -9.80 -3.75 18.70
CA THR A 18 -8.81 -2.74 18.30
C THR A 18 -9.26 -1.33 18.63
N ALA A 19 -10.52 -0.99 18.34
CA ALA A 19 -11.08 0.33 18.65
C ALA A 19 -11.04 0.64 20.15
N GLU A 20 -11.42 -0.33 20.99
CA GLU A 20 -11.52 -0.17 22.44
C GLU A 20 -10.16 -0.21 23.15
N ASN A 21 -9.18 -0.96 22.62
CA ASN A 21 -7.95 -1.30 23.35
C ASN A 21 -6.66 -0.74 22.74
N LEU A 22 -6.69 -0.06 21.58
CA LEU A 22 -5.50 0.50 20.94
C LEU A 22 -5.58 2.01 20.66
N VAL A 23 -6.73 2.50 20.18
CA VAL A 23 -6.85 3.88 19.71
C VAL A 23 -6.62 4.87 20.86
N GLY A 24 -5.69 5.81 20.66
CA GLY A 24 -5.34 6.83 21.64
C GLY A 24 -4.38 6.36 22.75
N ARG A 25 -3.95 5.09 22.72
CA ARG A 25 -3.00 4.54 23.69
C ARG A 25 -1.57 4.55 23.15
N SER A 26 -0.62 4.78 24.05
CA SER A 26 0.80 4.65 23.74
C SER A 26 1.22 3.18 23.80
N LEU A 27 2.34 2.85 23.14
CA LEU A 27 2.94 1.52 23.27
C LEU A 27 3.40 1.25 24.72
N TYR A 28 3.76 2.30 25.46
CA TYR A 28 4.04 2.19 26.89
C TYR A 28 2.83 1.71 27.69
N ASP A 29 1.65 2.26 27.43
CA ASP A 29 0.41 1.85 28.12
C ASP A 29 0.08 0.37 27.84
N LEU A 30 0.28 -0.07 26.59
CA LEU A 30 0.10 -1.47 26.21
C LEU A 30 1.12 -2.38 26.91
N LEU A 31 2.37 -1.93 27.02
CA LEU A 31 3.43 -2.67 27.68
C LEU A 31 3.15 -2.86 29.17
N GLU A 32 2.75 -1.80 29.88
CA GLU A 32 2.43 -1.89 31.31
C GLU A 32 1.23 -2.81 31.56
N GLU A 33 0.17 -2.71 30.75
CA GLU A 33 -0.97 -3.63 30.85
C GLU A 33 -0.55 -5.08 30.57
N TYR A 34 0.23 -5.29 29.51
CA TYR A 34 0.74 -6.62 29.16
C TYR A 34 1.61 -7.20 30.27
N GLN A 35 2.47 -6.41 30.89
CA GLN A 35 3.33 -6.88 31.98
C GLN A 35 2.51 -7.30 33.20
N ASN A 36 1.43 -6.58 33.51
CA ASN A 36 0.53 -6.89 34.63
C ASN A 36 -0.52 -7.96 34.32
N SER A 37 -0.70 -8.33 33.04
CA SER A 37 -1.62 -9.39 32.62
C SER A 37 -1.18 -10.78 33.10
N GLU A 38 -2.13 -11.60 33.55
CA GLU A 38 -1.94 -13.00 33.92
C GLU A 38 -1.54 -13.88 32.71
N TYR A 39 -2.03 -13.51 31.53
CA TYR A 39 -1.77 -14.21 30.26
C TYR A 39 -0.81 -13.40 29.39
N LYS A 40 0.04 -14.06 28.61
CA LYS A 40 0.98 -13.42 27.66
C LYS A 40 0.72 -13.74 26.20
N THR A 41 -0.12 -14.73 25.91
CA THR A 41 -0.57 -15.03 24.55
C THR A 41 -2.08 -15.20 24.50
N TYR A 42 -2.65 -15.08 23.30
CA TYR A 42 -4.06 -15.37 23.06
C TYR A 42 -4.41 -16.82 23.45
N GLU A 43 -3.54 -17.77 23.13
CA GLU A 43 -3.71 -19.19 23.43
C GLU A 43 -3.69 -19.48 24.93
N ASP A 44 -2.80 -18.82 25.69
CA ASP A 44 -2.76 -18.95 27.15
C ASP A 44 -4.08 -18.51 27.78
N LYS A 45 -4.61 -17.36 27.34
CA LYS A 45 -5.89 -16.86 27.83
C LYS A 45 -7.04 -17.80 27.47
N LYS A 46 -7.07 -18.30 26.23
CA LYS A 46 -8.10 -19.23 25.76
C LYS A 46 -8.11 -20.55 26.55
N LYS A 47 -6.93 -21.02 26.98
CA LYS A 47 -6.77 -22.25 27.78
C LYS A 47 -6.89 -21.99 29.29
N GLY A 48 -6.89 -20.73 29.72
CA GLY A 48 -6.83 -20.35 31.13
C GLY A 48 -5.52 -20.73 31.81
N THR A 49 -4.41 -20.77 31.06
CA THR A 49 -3.08 -21.14 31.57
C THR A 49 -2.29 -19.88 31.93
N PRO A 50 -2.08 -19.56 33.22
CA PRO A 50 -1.32 -18.38 33.60
C PRO A 50 0.12 -18.49 33.12
N SER A 51 0.68 -17.39 32.62
CA SER A 51 2.05 -17.38 32.15
C SER A 51 3.03 -17.27 33.31
N THR A 52 4.11 -18.06 33.26
CA THR A 52 5.25 -17.95 34.18
C THR A 52 6.35 -17.01 33.68
N ILE A 53 6.16 -16.36 32.53
CA ILE A 53 7.14 -15.45 31.93
C ILE A 53 7.33 -14.22 32.82
N THR A 54 8.58 -13.98 33.23
CA THR A 54 8.98 -12.80 34.01
C THR A 54 8.89 -11.52 33.19
N ARG A 55 8.76 -10.37 33.88
CA ARG A 55 8.76 -9.04 33.28
C ARG A 55 9.93 -8.86 32.31
N LYS A 56 9.62 -8.55 31.05
CA LYS A 56 10.60 -8.35 29.98
C LYS A 56 10.92 -6.86 29.85
N GLU A 57 12.19 -6.49 30.00
CA GLU A 57 12.64 -5.14 29.61
C GLU A 57 12.71 -5.06 28.08
N ILE A 58 11.95 -4.14 27.50
CA ILE A 58 11.95 -3.91 26.05
C ILE A 58 13.04 -2.89 25.70
N SER A 59 14.01 -3.31 24.90
CA SER A 59 15.03 -2.44 24.32
C SER A 59 14.39 -1.37 23.42
N LYS A 60 14.69 -0.09 23.69
CA LYS A 60 14.11 1.10 23.03
C LYS A 60 14.47 1.26 21.54
N LEU A 61 15.28 0.37 20.96
CA LEU A 61 16.01 0.69 19.72
C LEU A 61 16.09 -0.50 18.75
N SER A 62 15.07 -0.69 17.92
CA SER A 62 15.28 -1.33 16.61
C SER A 62 14.14 -1.04 15.62
N LYS A 63 14.49 -0.99 14.32
CA LYS A 63 13.56 -0.74 13.22
C LYS A 63 12.71 -1.99 12.99
N GLY A 64 11.38 -1.86 13.01
CA GLY A 64 10.44 -2.97 12.88
C GLY A 64 9.95 -3.56 14.21
N ILE A 65 10.50 -3.12 15.35
CA ILE A 65 10.02 -3.57 16.67
C ILE A 65 8.59 -3.12 16.96
N TYR A 66 8.18 -1.94 16.51
CA TYR A 66 6.85 -1.41 16.85
C TYR A 66 5.72 -2.37 16.42
N GLY A 67 5.76 -2.88 15.18
CA GLY A 67 4.78 -3.85 14.68
C GLY A 67 4.72 -5.12 15.53
N ASN A 68 5.87 -5.79 15.67
CA ASN A 68 6.00 -7.00 16.48
C ASN A 68 5.53 -6.80 17.94
N LEU A 69 5.79 -5.63 18.52
CA LEU A 69 5.32 -5.34 19.88
C LEU A 69 3.83 -5.10 19.93
N VAL A 70 3.23 -4.45 18.94
CA VAL A 70 1.76 -4.31 18.91
C VAL A 70 1.11 -5.69 18.76
N GLU A 71 1.65 -6.56 17.89
CA GLU A 71 1.21 -7.97 17.75
C GLU A 71 1.31 -8.75 19.08
N GLU A 72 2.48 -8.71 19.73
CA GLU A 72 2.74 -9.42 20.99
C GLU A 72 1.88 -8.85 22.14
N LEU A 73 1.94 -7.53 22.35
CA LEU A 73 1.38 -6.89 23.55
C LEU A 73 -0.15 -6.76 23.50
N LEU A 74 -0.72 -6.52 22.32
CA LEU A 74 -2.17 -6.27 22.18
C LEU A 74 -2.93 -7.51 21.72
N TYR A 75 -2.40 -8.26 20.75
CA TYR A 75 -3.09 -9.41 20.16
C TYR A 75 -2.62 -10.75 20.72
N GLY A 76 -1.50 -10.79 21.45
CA GLY A 76 -0.97 -12.01 22.06
C GLY A 76 -0.36 -12.94 21.02
N ILE A 77 0.16 -12.39 19.93
CA ILE A 77 0.73 -13.10 18.79
C ILE A 77 2.25 -13.05 18.91
N ASN A 78 2.88 -14.22 19.02
CA ASN A 78 4.33 -14.31 19.08
C ASN A 78 4.95 -14.07 17.70
N PRO A 79 6.06 -13.31 17.61
CA PRO A 79 6.82 -13.16 16.37
C PRO A 79 7.20 -14.53 15.79
N ASN A 80 6.83 -14.75 14.53
CA ASN A 80 7.08 -16.01 13.84
C ASN A 80 7.34 -15.74 12.35
N ASN A 81 7.78 -16.77 11.62
CA ASN A 81 8.04 -16.69 10.18
C ASN A 81 6.92 -17.37 9.38
N SER A 82 5.70 -17.43 9.91
CA SER A 82 4.59 -18.11 9.25
C SER A 82 4.25 -17.45 7.92
N PRO A 83 3.98 -18.24 6.87
CA PRO A 83 3.41 -17.72 5.63
C PRO A 83 1.96 -17.24 5.81
N ASP A 84 1.27 -17.70 6.86
CA ASP A 84 -0.13 -17.38 7.11
C ASP A 84 -0.31 -15.93 7.58
N PRO A 85 -1.54 -15.38 7.47
CA PRO A 85 -1.91 -14.12 8.14
C PRO A 85 -1.71 -14.20 9.65
N ASP A 86 -1.44 -13.07 10.30
CA ASP A 86 -1.24 -13.00 11.76
C ASP A 86 -2.42 -13.57 12.58
N ILE A 87 -3.66 -13.42 12.08
CA ILE A 87 -4.86 -14.05 12.62
C ILE A 87 -5.46 -14.98 11.55
N PRO A 88 -5.03 -16.26 11.46
CA PRO A 88 -5.40 -17.16 10.37
C PRO A 88 -6.91 -17.44 10.27
N ALA A 89 -7.59 -17.59 11.40
CA ALA A 89 -9.02 -17.95 11.43
C ALA A 89 -9.91 -16.87 10.80
N ALA A 90 -9.58 -15.59 10.98
CA ALA A 90 -10.24 -14.46 10.33
C ALA A 90 -9.57 -14.04 9.00
N ARG A 91 -8.44 -14.65 8.63
CA ARG A 91 -7.61 -14.29 7.47
C ARG A 91 -7.20 -12.81 7.48
N VAL A 92 -6.78 -12.32 8.64
CA VAL A 92 -6.36 -10.93 8.86
C VAL A 92 -4.86 -10.86 9.12
N GLU A 93 -4.16 -10.07 8.30
CA GLU A 93 -2.78 -9.65 8.54
C GLU A 93 -2.78 -8.32 9.29
N ILE A 94 -1.89 -8.15 10.27
CA ILE A 94 -1.74 -6.91 11.02
C ILE A 94 -0.53 -6.16 10.45
N LYS A 95 -0.70 -4.87 10.14
CA LYS A 95 0.41 -4.04 9.71
C LYS A 95 0.36 -2.68 10.40
N THR A 96 1.38 -2.36 11.17
CA THR A 96 1.59 -0.99 11.65
C THR A 96 2.23 -0.14 10.56
N THR A 97 1.73 1.07 10.34
CA THR A 97 2.32 1.99 9.35
C THR A 97 2.35 3.44 9.84
N PRO A 98 3.52 4.11 9.79
CA PRO A 98 3.63 5.48 10.24
C PRO A 98 3.07 6.48 9.22
N TYR A 99 2.48 7.57 9.73
CA TYR A 99 2.12 8.74 8.93
C TYR A 99 2.80 10.02 9.42
N ARG A 100 2.80 11.05 8.58
CA ARG A 100 3.31 12.39 8.90
C ARG A 100 2.23 13.44 8.70
N VAL A 101 2.34 14.51 9.48
CA VAL A 101 1.65 15.78 9.23
C VAL A 101 2.69 16.72 8.62
N ASN A 102 2.42 17.18 7.40
CA ASN A 102 3.28 18.09 6.66
C ASN A 102 3.16 19.52 7.22
N ALA A 103 4.09 20.41 6.86
CA ALA A 103 4.09 21.79 7.35
C ALA A 103 2.81 22.56 7.00
N ASN A 104 2.17 22.20 5.87
CA ASN A 104 0.90 22.76 5.43
C ASN A 104 -0.34 22.07 6.06
N GLY A 105 -0.15 21.23 7.08
CA GLY A 105 -1.22 20.49 7.76
C GLY A 105 -1.69 19.21 7.05
N THR A 106 -1.30 18.97 5.79
CA THR A 106 -1.73 17.77 5.07
C THR A 106 -1.09 16.50 5.63
N ILE A 107 -1.81 15.38 5.55
CA ILE A 107 -1.31 14.06 6.01
C ILE A 107 -0.61 13.33 4.86
N SER A 108 0.44 12.56 5.14
CA SER A 108 1.05 11.65 4.17
C SER A 108 1.58 10.38 4.83
N ALA A 109 1.62 9.28 4.08
CA ALA A 109 2.30 8.08 4.52
C ALA A 109 3.80 8.36 4.64
N LYS A 110 4.42 7.86 5.70
CA LYS A 110 5.87 8.03 5.92
C LYS A 110 6.70 7.13 4.98
N GLU A 111 6.13 6.01 4.59
CA GLU A 111 6.77 4.94 3.83
C GLU A 111 5.76 4.13 3.02
N ARG A 112 6.27 3.25 2.15
CA ARG A 112 5.48 2.22 1.47
C ARG A 112 4.99 1.18 2.48
N LEU A 113 3.89 0.49 2.16
CA LEU A 113 3.45 -0.65 2.95
C LEU A 113 4.09 -1.92 2.39
N VAL A 114 4.96 -2.58 3.16
CA VAL A 114 5.53 -3.88 2.79
C VAL A 114 4.53 -4.97 3.15
N LEU A 115 4.28 -5.89 2.21
CA LEU A 115 3.24 -6.92 2.32
C LEU A 115 3.86 -8.28 2.70
N SER A 116 4.32 -9.03 1.69
CA SER A 116 4.94 -10.35 1.83
C SER A 116 6.28 -10.39 1.07
N MET A 117 7.13 -11.36 1.41
CA MET A 117 8.34 -11.64 0.62
C MET A 117 7.96 -12.14 -0.77
N PHE A 118 8.68 -11.68 -1.79
CA PHE A 118 8.52 -12.17 -3.15
C PHE A 118 9.59 -13.23 -3.42
N ASN A 119 9.23 -14.50 -3.21
CA ASN A 119 10.11 -15.63 -3.52
C ASN A 119 9.99 -15.98 -5.01
N PHE A 120 11.01 -15.68 -5.81
CA PHE A 120 10.97 -15.90 -7.25
C PHE A 120 10.74 -17.36 -7.66
N HIS A 121 11.06 -18.34 -6.81
CA HIS A 121 10.92 -19.76 -7.13
C HIS A 121 9.59 -20.37 -6.70
N GLU A 122 8.93 -19.80 -5.69
CA GLU A 122 7.75 -20.39 -5.06
C GLU A 122 6.48 -19.58 -5.31
N GLU A 123 6.61 -18.28 -5.59
CA GLU A 123 5.46 -17.43 -5.87
C GLU A 123 4.79 -17.89 -7.17
N ASN A 124 3.46 -17.97 -7.17
CA ASN A 124 2.71 -18.12 -8.40
C ASN A 124 2.97 -16.87 -9.26
N LEU A 125 3.43 -17.04 -10.51
CA LEU A 125 3.75 -15.93 -11.41
C LEU A 125 2.64 -15.63 -12.42
N ASP A 126 1.67 -16.55 -12.55
CA ASP A 126 0.62 -16.55 -13.56
C ASP A 126 -0.71 -16.01 -13.00
N ASP A 127 -1.03 -16.31 -11.74
CA ASP A 127 -2.30 -15.96 -11.11
C ASP A 127 -2.10 -15.29 -9.74
N PHE A 128 -2.40 -13.99 -9.69
CA PHE A 128 -2.34 -13.16 -8.48
C PHE A 128 -3.15 -13.76 -7.33
N TYR A 129 -4.34 -14.30 -7.58
CA TYR A 129 -5.23 -14.78 -6.52
C TYR A 129 -4.80 -16.14 -5.93
N GLN A 130 -3.80 -16.78 -6.53
CA GLN A 130 -3.17 -18.00 -6.02
C GLN A 130 -1.76 -17.74 -5.45
N THR A 131 -1.39 -16.47 -5.27
CA THR A 131 -0.10 -16.08 -4.68
C THR A 131 -0.10 -16.22 -3.17
N HIS A 132 1.09 -16.37 -2.60
CA HIS A 132 1.34 -16.20 -1.18
C HIS A 132 0.98 -14.77 -0.73
N LEU A 133 1.25 -13.77 -1.58
CA LEU A 133 0.81 -12.39 -1.35
C LEU A 133 -0.70 -12.29 -1.10
N TRP A 134 -1.53 -12.84 -1.98
CA TRP A 134 -2.99 -12.80 -1.83
C TRP A 134 -3.43 -13.56 -0.58
N HIS A 135 -2.93 -14.77 -0.40
CA HIS A 135 -3.26 -15.59 0.78
C HIS A 135 -3.02 -14.83 2.09
N LYS A 136 -1.83 -14.23 2.23
CA LYS A 136 -1.42 -13.52 3.44
C LYS A 136 -2.10 -12.16 3.59
N CYS A 137 -2.27 -11.40 2.51
CA CYS A 137 -2.65 -9.99 2.56
C CYS A 137 -4.04 -9.68 1.95
N GLN A 138 -4.95 -10.66 1.83
CA GLN A 138 -6.31 -10.42 1.36
C GLN A 138 -7.10 -9.43 2.24
N ASN A 139 -6.92 -9.50 3.57
CA ASN A 139 -7.43 -8.51 4.53
C ASN A 139 -6.28 -8.03 5.41
N ILE A 140 -6.09 -6.71 5.50
CA ILE A 140 -5.00 -6.12 6.27
C ILE A 140 -5.57 -5.14 7.29
N LEU A 141 -5.41 -5.43 8.58
CA LEU A 141 -5.67 -4.47 9.64
C LEU A 141 -4.50 -3.49 9.74
N LEU A 142 -4.68 -2.31 9.15
CA LEU A 142 -3.71 -1.22 9.19
C LEU A 142 -3.84 -0.42 10.48
N LEU A 143 -2.73 -0.31 11.21
CA LEU A 143 -2.64 0.43 12.47
C LEU A 143 -1.77 1.67 12.26
N PHE A 144 -2.37 2.85 12.27
CA PHE A 144 -1.72 4.11 11.94
C PHE A 144 -1.25 4.85 13.19
N TYR A 145 0.04 5.15 13.25
CA TYR A 145 0.63 5.95 14.31
C TYR A 145 1.36 7.16 13.74
N LYS A 146 1.27 8.30 14.44
CA LYS A 146 1.99 9.51 14.03
C LYS A 146 3.49 9.32 14.22
N TYR A 147 4.24 9.51 13.14
CA TYR A 147 5.70 9.47 13.18
C TYR A 147 6.28 10.59 14.06
N GLN A 148 7.09 10.21 15.05
CA GLN A 148 7.87 11.13 15.87
C GLN A 148 9.37 11.08 15.50
N LYS A 149 10.05 12.24 15.51
CA LYS A 149 11.48 12.32 15.19
C LYS A 149 12.38 11.70 16.27
N THR A 150 11.91 11.68 17.51
CA THR A 150 12.66 11.31 18.73
C THR A 150 13.04 9.83 18.79
N ARG A 151 12.60 9.00 17.83
CA ARG A 151 12.83 7.53 17.76
C ARG A 151 12.39 6.76 19.02
N ASP A 152 11.72 7.42 19.95
CA ASP A 152 11.18 6.79 21.14
C ASP A 152 9.86 6.10 20.79
N ILE A 153 9.97 4.81 20.47
CA ILE A 153 8.82 4.01 20.00
C ILE A 153 7.77 3.78 21.09
N LEU A 154 8.14 3.87 22.37
CA LEU A 154 7.22 3.64 23.49
C LEU A 154 6.16 4.75 23.58
N ASN A 155 6.53 5.96 23.15
CA ASN A 155 5.66 7.13 23.12
C ASN A 155 4.87 7.29 21.81
N ASN A 156 4.98 6.34 20.88
CA ASN A 156 4.13 6.32 19.70
C ASN A 156 2.70 5.96 20.13
N ILE A 157 1.74 6.79 19.71
CA ILE A 157 0.32 6.58 19.92
C ILE A 157 -0.28 6.10 18.59
N THR A 158 -1.09 5.03 18.64
CA THR A 158 -1.90 4.63 17.49
C THR A 158 -3.17 5.48 17.47
N ASP A 159 -3.33 6.26 16.40
CA ASP A 159 -4.38 7.28 16.31
C ASP A 159 -5.63 6.77 15.56
N LYS A 160 -5.41 5.88 14.60
CA LYS A 160 -6.45 5.34 13.71
C LYS A 160 -6.11 3.90 13.34
N PHE A 161 -7.13 3.13 13.00
CA PHE A 161 -6.99 1.87 12.30
C PHE A 161 -7.92 1.83 11.09
N PHE A 162 -7.63 0.93 10.15
CA PHE A 162 -8.45 0.71 8.96
C PHE A 162 -8.32 -0.75 8.55
N LEU A 163 -9.44 -1.42 8.30
CA LEU A 163 -9.41 -2.71 7.63
C LEU A 163 -9.29 -2.45 6.13
N PHE A 164 -8.10 -2.69 5.60
CA PHE A 164 -7.84 -2.62 4.17
C PHE A 164 -8.26 -3.92 3.51
N ASP A 165 -9.22 -3.77 2.61
CA ASP A 165 -9.52 -4.69 1.51
C ASP A 165 -8.96 -4.12 0.20
N TRP A 166 -8.90 -4.96 -0.82
CA TRP A 166 -8.41 -4.58 -2.14
C TRP A 166 -9.55 -3.93 -2.94
N PRO A 167 -9.52 -2.60 -3.19
CA PRO A 167 -10.66 -1.94 -3.83
C PRO A 167 -10.84 -2.42 -5.27
N GLU A 168 -12.06 -2.81 -5.64
CA GLU A 168 -12.36 -3.31 -7.00
C GLU A 168 -11.92 -2.34 -8.10
N GLU A 169 -12.08 -1.02 -7.87
CA GLU A 169 -11.65 0.03 -8.80
C GLU A 169 -10.13 0.05 -9.06
N ASP A 170 -9.32 -0.42 -8.10
CA ASP A 170 -7.86 -0.44 -8.21
C ASP A 170 -7.32 -1.75 -8.78
N MET A 171 -8.14 -2.82 -8.75
CA MET A 171 -7.70 -4.16 -9.12
C MET A 171 -7.17 -4.27 -10.55
N PRO A 172 -7.77 -3.65 -11.59
CA PRO A 172 -7.19 -3.72 -12.93
C PRO A 172 -5.75 -3.21 -13.00
N THR A 173 -5.43 -2.12 -12.31
CA THR A 173 -4.07 -1.58 -12.25
C THR A 173 -3.14 -2.45 -11.40
N ILE A 174 -3.62 -3.02 -10.29
CA ILE A 174 -2.83 -3.93 -9.46
C ILE A 174 -2.46 -5.21 -10.22
N LEU A 175 -3.41 -5.77 -10.97
CA LEU A 175 -3.19 -6.97 -11.78
C LEU A 175 -2.23 -6.69 -12.95
N GLU A 176 -2.32 -5.51 -13.57
CA GLU A 176 -1.36 -5.07 -14.59
C GLU A 176 0.06 -4.89 -14.01
N ASP A 177 0.17 -4.29 -12.83
CA ASP A 177 1.44 -4.15 -12.11
C ASP A 177 2.07 -5.49 -11.78
N TYR A 178 1.27 -6.40 -11.21
CA TYR A 178 1.69 -7.76 -10.90
C TYR A 178 2.20 -8.46 -12.16
N LYS A 179 1.42 -8.45 -13.25
CA LYS A 179 1.79 -9.06 -14.53
C LYS A 179 3.10 -8.49 -15.07
N ARG A 180 3.28 -7.17 -15.06
CA ARG A 180 4.51 -6.52 -15.53
C ARG A 180 5.73 -6.94 -14.72
N ILE A 181 5.56 -7.10 -13.41
CA ILE A 181 6.63 -7.53 -12.51
C ILE A 181 6.95 -9.01 -12.70
N THR A 182 5.95 -9.90 -12.73
CA THR A 182 6.17 -11.34 -12.90
C THR A 182 6.68 -11.69 -14.28
N GLN A 183 6.28 -10.96 -15.32
CA GLN A 183 6.81 -11.12 -16.68
C GLN A 183 8.34 -10.95 -16.72
N LYS A 184 8.90 -9.97 -16.00
CA LYS A 184 10.36 -9.83 -15.89
C LYS A 184 11.01 -11.06 -15.24
N VAL A 185 10.36 -11.70 -14.27
CA VAL A 185 10.88 -12.92 -13.66
C VAL A 185 10.84 -14.08 -14.66
N LEU A 186 9.70 -14.27 -15.35
CA LEU A 186 9.51 -15.28 -16.39
C LEU A 186 10.53 -15.17 -17.53
N GLU A 187 10.97 -13.95 -17.84
CA GLU A 187 12.00 -13.67 -18.85
C GLU A 187 13.44 -13.79 -18.34
N GLY A 188 13.66 -14.20 -17.08
CA GLY A 188 15.00 -14.31 -16.49
C GLY A 188 15.64 -12.97 -16.11
N ARG A 189 14.82 -11.92 -16.00
CA ARG A 189 15.21 -10.53 -15.76
C ARG A 189 14.82 -10.02 -14.36
N ALA A 190 14.73 -10.91 -13.36
CA ALA A 190 14.40 -10.52 -11.98
C ALA A 190 15.44 -9.54 -11.37
N HIS A 191 16.68 -9.57 -11.85
CA HIS A 191 17.73 -8.62 -11.46
C HIS A 191 17.47 -7.19 -11.94
N GLU A 192 16.67 -7.00 -13.00
CA GLU A 192 16.23 -5.70 -13.55
C GLU A 192 14.97 -5.14 -12.87
N LEU A 193 14.41 -5.87 -11.90
CA LEU A 193 13.24 -5.39 -11.17
C LEU A 193 13.54 -4.07 -10.46
N SER A 194 12.52 -3.25 -10.28
CA SER A 194 12.60 -1.92 -9.70
C SER A 194 11.25 -1.54 -9.11
N GLU A 195 11.24 -0.54 -8.22
CA GLU A 195 9.97 -0.03 -7.69
C GLU A 195 9.12 0.66 -8.78
N SER A 196 9.75 1.11 -9.88
CA SER A 196 9.08 1.71 -11.04
C SER A 196 8.33 0.72 -11.93
N ASP A 197 8.50 -0.59 -11.72
CA ASP A 197 7.75 -1.62 -12.45
C ASP A 197 6.29 -1.75 -12.00
N GLY A 198 5.87 -0.93 -11.03
CA GLY A 198 4.51 -0.88 -10.52
C GLY A 198 3.98 0.54 -10.42
N MET A 199 2.68 0.76 -10.55
CA MET A 199 2.00 2.02 -10.27
C MET A 199 1.43 2.05 -8.85
N TYR A 200 0.75 1.00 -8.42
CA TYR A 200 0.18 0.81 -7.09
C TYR A 200 0.93 -0.28 -6.33
N LEU A 201 0.96 -1.49 -6.90
CA LEU A 201 1.69 -2.64 -6.36
C LEU A 201 3.09 -2.65 -6.97
N SER A 202 4.12 -2.82 -6.15
CA SER A 202 5.52 -2.80 -6.59
C SER A 202 6.37 -3.75 -5.75
N THR A 203 7.64 -3.91 -6.12
CA THR A 203 8.60 -4.67 -5.30
C THR A 203 9.69 -3.77 -4.75
N CYS A 204 9.99 -3.95 -3.46
CA CYS A 204 11.07 -3.25 -2.78
C CYS A 204 12.19 -4.24 -2.41
N ARG A 205 13.45 -3.79 -2.40
CA ARG A 205 14.58 -4.64 -1.98
C ARG A 205 14.48 -4.94 -0.49
N LYS A 206 14.81 -6.17 -0.09
CA LYS A 206 14.82 -6.59 1.31
C LYS A 206 16.17 -7.18 1.72
N GLY A 207 16.71 -6.66 2.82
CA GLY A 207 17.97 -7.11 3.43
C GLY A 207 18.87 -5.96 3.87
N ALA A 208 20.09 -6.27 4.31
CA ALA A 208 21.04 -5.32 4.91
C ALA A 208 21.88 -4.54 3.89
N GLY A 209 21.70 -4.82 2.60
CA GLY A 209 22.47 -4.34 1.47
C GLY A 209 23.63 -5.27 1.07
N LYS A 210 24.24 -4.95 -0.09
CA LYS A 210 25.40 -5.65 -0.69
C LYS A 210 25.07 -7.07 -1.19
N ASP A 211 26.11 -7.84 -1.52
CA ASP A 211 25.99 -9.15 -2.17
C ASP A 211 25.29 -10.21 -1.30
N LYS A 212 25.19 -9.98 0.02
CA LYS A 212 24.52 -10.90 0.95
C LYS A 212 23.01 -11.01 0.73
N ASP A 213 22.40 -10.03 0.06
CA ASP A 213 20.96 -10.01 -0.23
C ASP A 213 20.63 -10.53 -1.64
N ARG A 214 21.62 -11.08 -2.34
CA ARG A 214 21.41 -11.68 -3.64
C ARG A 214 20.74 -13.05 -3.49
N THR A 215 19.92 -13.41 -4.46
CA THR A 215 19.25 -14.70 -4.57
C THR A 215 19.16 -15.13 -6.02
N THR A 216 18.98 -16.42 -6.25
CA THR A 216 18.78 -16.97 -7.60
C THR A 216 17.37 -16.64 -8.08
N GLN A 217 17.15 -16.76 -9.39
CA GLN A 217 15.85 -16.65 -10.04
C GLN A 217 15.62 -17.91 -10.89
N PRO A 218 14.37 -18.27 -11.20
CA PRO A 218 14.05 -19.54 -11.88
C PRO A 218 14.47 -19.59 -13.36
N TYR A 219 14.46 -18.45 -14.07
CA TYR A 219 14.58 -18.43 -15.54
C TYR A 219 15.82 -17.69 -16.07
N GLY A 220 16.85 -17.46 -15.25
CA GLY A 220 18.06 -16.77 -15.70
C GLY A 220 19.29 -17.03 -14.80
N PRO A 221 20.51 -16.90 -15.36
CA PRO A 221 21.75 -17.21 -14.62
C PRO A 221 22.15 -16.10 -13.64
N GLU A 222 21.63 -14.88 -13.82
CA GLU A 222 22.02 -13.73 -13.02
C GLU A 222 21.35 -13.72 -11.64
N LEU A 223 22.12 -13.34 -10.61
CA LEU A 223 21.58 -13.18 -9.27
C LEU A 223 20.79 -11.87 -9.13
N ALA A 224 19.57 -11.98 -8.60
CA ALA A 224 18.69 -10.86 -8.33
C ALA A 224 18.78 -10.41 -6.87
N ASN A 225 18.42 -9.16 -6.57
CA ASN A 225 18.24 -8.73 -5.18
C ASN A 225 16.97 -9.35 -4.61
N ARG A 226 17.00 -9.85 -3.36
CA ARG A 226 15.80 -10.26 -2.63
C ARG A 226 14.79 -9.11 -2.56
N ARG A 227 13.52 -9.45 -2.70
CA ARG A 227 12.42 -8.48 -2.78
C ARG A 227 11.23 -8.85 -1.91
N ALA A 228 10.45 -7.84 -1.59
CA ALA A 228 9.13 -7.98 -0.98
C ALA A 228 8.12 -7.17 -1.79
N TRP A 229 6.91 -7.70 -1.92
CA TRP A 229 5.76 -6.98 -2.45
C TRP A 229 5.42 -5.79 -1.55
N SER A 230 4.96 -4.70 -2.16
CA SER A 230 4.62 -3.49 -1.43
C SER A 230 3.64 -2.59 -2.16
N LEU A 231 2.74 -1.94 -1.43
CA LEU A 231 1.95 -0.81 -1.94
C LEU A 231 2.77 0.48 -1.81
N LYS A 232 2.84 1.26 -2.88
CA LYS A 232 3.64 2.49 -2.93
C LYS A 232 3.19 3.51 -1.87
N SER A 233 4.13 4.35 -1.42
CA SER A 233 3.84 5.39 -0.43
C SER A 233 2.80 6.41 -0.91
N SER A 234 2.71 6.66 -2.22
CA SER A 234 1.68 7.50 -2.84
C SER A 234 0.28 6.89 -2.75
N TYR A 235 0.18 5.58 -2.96
CA TYR A 235 -1.05 4.81 -2.74
C TYR A 235 -1.49 4.91 -1.28
N MET A 236 -0.57 4.62 -0.34
CA MET A 236 -0.83 4.72 1.10
C MET A 236 -1.19 6.14 1.54
N THR A 237 -0.57 7.17 0.96
CA THR A 237 -0.91 8.57 1.23
C THR A 237 -2.33 8.91 0.77
N THR A 238 -2.74 8.39 -0.39
CA THR A 238 -4.08 8.61 -0.91
C THR A 238 -5.11 7.90 -0.04
N LEU A 239 -4.88 6.63 0.31
CA LEU A 239 -5.71 5.87 1.26
C LEU A 239 -5.90 6.63 2.59
N LEU A 240 -4.81 7.11 3.18
CA LEU A 240 -4.84 7.89 4.42
C LEU A 240 -5.73 9.11 4.30
N ARG A 241 -5.59 9.87 3.20
CA ARG A 241 -6.36 11.10 3.00
C ARG A 241 -7.83 10.80 2.75
N THR A 242 -8.15 9.88 1.85
CA THR A 242 -9.52 9.71 1.36
C THR A 242 -10.35 8.76 2.20
N LYS A 243 -9.76 7.76 2.87
CA LYS A 243 -10.51 6.75 3.62
C LYS A 243 -10.33 6.86 5.14
N VAL A 244 -9.14 7.28 5.60
CA VAL A 244 -8.82 7.27 7.04
C VAL A 244 -9.09 8.61 7.72
N PHE A 245 -8.72 9.73 7.07
CA PHE A 245 -8.76 11.06 7.71
C PHE A 245 -9.80 12.04 7.15
N SER A 246 -10.07 12.05 5.84
CA SER A 246 -11.00 13.03 5.23
C SER A 246 -12.35 12.42 4.84
N GLN A 247 -12.43 11.10 4.60
CA GLN A 247 -13.62 10.45 4.01
C GLN A 247 -14.18 11.17 2.76
N GLU A 248 -13.32 11.92 2.06
CA GLU A 248 -13.68 12.70 0.88
C GLU A 248 -13.41 11.92 -0.38
N GLU A 249 -14.39 11.95 -1.27
CA GLU A 249 -14.32 11.29 -2.56
C GLU A 249 -13.49 12.13 -3.54
N GLN A 250 -12.52 11.49 -4.19
CA GLN A 250 -11.73 12.11 -5.25
C GLN A 250 -12.34 11.78 -6.61
N GLU A 251 -12.20 12.70 -7.58
CA GLU A 251 -12.57 12.41 -8.96
C GLU A 251 -11.73 11.24 -9.50
N SER A 252 -12.37 10.33 -10.24
CA SER A 252 -11.74 9.13 -10.81
C SER A 252 -11.89 9.11 -12.33
N ILE A 253 -10.83 8.69 -13.00
CA ILE A 253 -10.77 8.50 -14.45
C ILE A 253 -11.67 7.33 -14.85
N ALA A 254 -11.59 6.21 -14.13
CA ALA A 254 -12.40 5.02 -14.41
C ALA A 254 -13.91 5.33 -14.28
N ARG A 255 -14.30 6.05 -13.22
CA ARG A 255 -15.70 6.46 -13.03
C ARG A 255 -16.17 7.49 -14.05
N ALA A 256 -15.33 8.48 -14.40
CA ALA A 256 -15.64 9.43 -15.48
C ALA A 256 -15.75 8.75 -16.86
N ALA A 257 -15.07 7.62 -17.06
CA ALA A 257 -15.18 6.81 -18.26
C ALA A 257 -16.30 5.75 -18.21
N GLN A 258 -16.92 5.53 -17.04
CA GLN A 258 -17.86 4.43 -16.79
C GLN A 258 -17.27 3.06 -17.13
N ASP A 259 -15.97 2.88 -16.87
CA ASP A 259 -15.24 1.65 -17.17
C ASP A 259 -14.23 1.37 -16.04
N THR A 260 -14.56 0.44 -15.16
CA THR A 260 -13.69 -0.04 -14.07
C THR A 260 -13.07 -1.40 -14.37
N SER A 261 -13.22 -1.90 -15.60
CA SER A 261 -12.78 -3.25 -15.99
C SER A 261 -11.32 -3.31 -16.41
N LYS A 262 -10.72 -2.16 -16.72
CA LYS A 262 -9.37 -2.04 -17.26
C LYS A 262 -8.53 -1.00 -16.50
N PRO A 263 -7.20 -1.06 -16.59
CA PRO A 263 -6.33 -0.05 -15.97
C PRO A 263 -6.63 1.36 -16.49
N PHE A 264 -6.55 2.36 -15.60
CA PHE A 264 -6.84 3.75 -15.98
C PHE A 264 -5.92 4.28 -17.11
N THR A 265 -4.69 3.76 -17.21
CA THR A 265 -3.75 4.04 -18.30
C THR A 265 -4.31 3.64 -19.67
N GLN A 266 -4.92 2.46 -19.75
CA GLN A 266 -5.56 1.98 -20.97
C GLN A 266 -6.80 2.82 -21.32
N ILE A 267 -7.59 3.22 -20.33
CA ILE A 267 -8.75 4.14 -20.54
C ILE A 267 -8.27 5.46 -21.15
N ILE A 268 -7.19 6.04 -20.61
CA ILE A 268 -6.61 7.28 -21.12
C ILE A 268 -6.14 7.10 -22.56
N GLU A 269 -5.39 6.02 -22.82
CA GLU A 269 -4.88 5.71 -24.15
C GLU A 269 -6.03 5.60 -25.18
N GLU A 270 -7.03 4.77 -24.90
CA GLU A 270 -8.18 4.57 -25.79
C GLU A 270 -8.92 5.88 -26.07
N LYS A 271 -9.20 6.69 -25.03
CA LYS A 271 -9.88 7.99 -25.20
C LYS A 271 -9.05 8.98 -26.02
N LEU A 272 -7.73 9.04 -25.80
CA LEU A 272 -6.86 9.95 -26.56
C LEU A 272 -6.67 9.50 -28.02
N LEU A 273 -6.55 8.20 -28.26
CA LEU A 273 -6.32 7.65 -29.60
C LEU A 273 -7.50 7.87 -30.56
N GLN A 274 -8.73 8.03 -30.05
CA GLN A 274 -9.89 8.43 -30.86
C GLN A 274 -9.70 9.75 -31.61
N TYR A 275 -8.77 10.60 -31.16
CA TYR A 275 -8.48 11.92 -31.72
C TYR A 275 -7.17 11.96 -32.49
N ARG A 276 -6.51 10.82 -32.68
CA ARG A 276 -5.25 10.73 -33.43
C ARG A 276 -5.44 11.24 -34.87
N GLY A 277 -4.53 12.11 -35.31
CA GLY A 277 -4.55 12.69 -36.66
C GLY A 277 -5.33 14.00 -36.79
N GLN A 278 -6.11 14.40 -35.77
CA GLN A 278 -6.77 15.71 -35.76
C GLN A 278 -5.79 16.82 -35.39
N SER A 279 -5.99 18.01 -35.96
CA SER A 279 -5.20 19.18 -35.63
C SER A 279 -5.60 19.78 -34.28
N GLU A 280 -4.65 20.43 -33.60
CA GLU A 280 -4.91 21.13 -32.34
C GLU A 280 -6.02 22.19 -32.46
N LYS A 281 -6.15 22.84 -33.64
CA LYS A 281 -7.23 23.80 -33.90
C LYS A 281 -8.60 23.13 -33.95
N GLU A 282 -8.71 21.98 -34.59
CA GLU A 282 -9.96 21.20 -34.65
C GLU A 282 -10.36 20.70 -33.27
N LEU A 283 -9.40 20.20 -32.48
CA LEU A 283 -9.64 19.76 -31.11
C LEU A 283 -10.09 20.91 -30.22
N CYS A 284 -9.42 22.06 -30.30
CA CYS A 284 -9.83 23.27 -29.56
C CYS A 284 -11.26 23.69 -29.91
N LYS A 285 -11.65 23.64 -31.20
CA LYS A 285 -13.02 23.94 -31.61
C LYS A 285 -14.01 22.90 -31.10
N LYS A 286 -13.70 21.61 -31.23
CA LYS A 286 -14.57 20.49 -30.83
C LYS A 286 -14.87 20.49 -29.33
N PHE A 287 -13.86 20.80 -28.52
CA PHE A 287 -13.97 20.77 -27.07
C PHE A 287 -14.23 22.14 -26.46
N ASP A 288 -14.47 23.19 -27.26
CA ASP A 288 -14.66 24.56 -26.78
C ASP A 288 -13.51 25.00 -25.83
N VAL A 289 -12.29 24.99 -26.38
CA VAL A 289 -11.06 25.41 -25.69
C VAL A 289 -10.43 26.56 -26.47
N ASN A 290 -10.17 27.68 -25.80
CA ASN A 290 -9.48 28.81 -26.42
C ASN A 290 -8.07 28.39 -26.89
N PHE A 291 -7.85 28.45 -28.21
CA PHE A 291 -6.57 28.08 -28.82
C PHE A 291 -5.41 28.91 -28.28
N ASN A 292 -5.59 30.15 -27.86
CA ASN A 292 -4.49 31.01 -27.38
C ASN A 292 -4.24 30.89 -25.86
N ALA A 293 -5.01 30.09 -25.13
CA ALA A 293 -4.86 29.97 -23.69
C ALA A 293 -3.56 29.27 -23.27
N LYS A 294 -2.92 29.79 -22.21
CA LYS A 294 -1.84 29.09 -21.51
C LYS A 294 -2.41 27.81 -20.87
N GLY A 295 -1.80 26.66 -21.14
CA GLY A 295 -2.29 25.37 -20.62
C GLY A 295 -3.42 24.71 -21.43
N ARG A 296 -3.65 25.14 -22.69
CA ARG A 296 -4.69 24.55 -23.56
C ARG A 296 -4.59 23.03 -23.71
N ASN A 297 -3.39 22.47 -23.75
CA ASN A 297 -3.18 21.02 -23.87
C ASN A 297 -3.73 20.26 -22.66
N SER A 298 -3.44 20.75 -21.44
CA SER A 298 -3.98 20.17 -20.21
C SER A 298 -5.50 20.26 -20.16
N THR A 299 -6.05 21.40 -20.62
CA THR A 299 -7.51 21.60 -20.72
C THR A 299 -8.15 20.66 -21.74
N LEU A 300 -7.50 20.44 -22.89
CA LEU A 300 -7.95 19.47 -23.89
C LEU A 300 -7.97 18.06 -23.33
N VAL A 301 -6.90 17.61 -22.68
CA VAL A 301 -6.87 16.27 -22.07
C VAL A 301 -7.99 16.13 -21.04
N ARG A 302 -8.15 17.10 -20.14
CA ARG A 302 -9.23 17.11 -19.15
C ARG A 302 -10.60 16.94 -19.81
N LYS A 303 -10.90 17.72 -20.85
CA LYS A 303 -12.16 17.66 -21.58
C LYS A 303 -12.35 16.36 -22.38
N ILE A 304 -11.31 15.83 -23.00
CA ILE A 304 -11.34 14.54 -23.71
C ILE A 304 -11.67 13.40 -22.73
N LEU A 305 -11.10 13.44 -21.53
CA LEU A 305 -11.32 12.42 -20.52
C LEU A 305 -12.67 12.58 -19.78
N GLY A 306 -13.34 13.72 -19.94
CA GLY A 306 -14.61 14.02 -19.26
C GLY A 306 -14.42 14.39 -17.78
N LEU A 307 -13.27 14.95 -17.42
CA LEU A 307 -12.92 15.33 -16.05
C LEU A 307 -13.32 16.79 -15.75
N SER A 308 -13.73 17.03 -14.50
CA SER A 308 -14.04 18.35 -13.96
C SER A 308 -12.81 19.06 -13.38
N SER A 309 -11.88 18.29 -12.82
CA SER A 309 -10.61 18.77 -12.25
C SER A 309 -9.42 18.37 -13.13
N ASP A 310 -8.24 18.90 -12.81
CA ASP A 310 -7.03 18.49 -13.54
C ASP A 310 -6.76 17.00 -13.34
N ILE A 311 -6.27 16.32 -14.38
CA ILE A 311 -6.02 14.88 -14.33
C ILE A 311 -5.07 14.49 -13.19
N ASP A 312 -4.10 15.35 -12.87
CA ASP A 312 -3.14 15.13 -11.78
C ASP A 312 -3.80 15.17 -10.38
N SER A 313 -5.04 15.66 -10.24
CA SER A 313 -5.83 15.58 -8.99
C SER A 313 -6.70 14.34 -8.87
N THR A 314 -6.81 13.52 -9.91
CA THR A 314 -7.60 12.28 -9.88
C THR A 314 -7.01 11.26 -8.91
N ALA A 315 -7.88 10.41 -8.37
CA ALA A 315 -7.49 9.35 -7.44
C ALA A 315 -6.36 8.49 -8.01
N GLU A 316 -6.46 8.11 -9.28
CA GLU A 316 -5.52 7.21 -9.94
C GLU A 316 -4.13 7.84 -10.08
N PHE A 317 -4.05 9.12 -10.47
CA PHE A 317 -2.78 9.85 -10.59
C PHE A 317 -2.15 10.08 -9.22
N LYS A 318 -2.94 10.36 -8.19
CA LYS A 318 -2.44 10.49 -6.81
C LYS A 318 -1.91 9.17 -6.27
N LYS A 319 -2.63 8.06 -6.48
CA LYS A 319 -2.21 6.70 -6.09
C LYS A 319 -0.91 6.30 -6.82
N ALA A 320 -0.82 6.56 -8.13
CA ALA A 320 0.34 6.20 -8.96
C ALA A 320 1.55 7.14 -8.83
N ASN A 321 1.37 8.32 -8.20
CA ASN A 321 2.32 9.42 -8.22
C ASN A 321 2.71 9.84 -9.66
N MET A 322 1.71 9.95 -10.52
CA MET A 322 1.88 10.30 -11.93
C MET A 322 1.60 11.78 -12.18
N ASN A 323 2.19 12.29 -13.25
CA ASN A 323 1.90 13.59 -13.81
C ASN A 323 1.78 13.49 -15.33
N ILE A 324 0.88 14.27 -15.92
CA ILE A 324 0.78 14.34 -17.38
C ILE A 324 1.67 15.45 -17.93
N ARG A 325 2.33 15.17 -19.06
CA ARG A 325 3.12 16.16 -19.80
C ARG A 325 2.74 16.12 -21.28
N ALA A 326 2.46 17.28 -21.84
CA ALA A 326 2.28 17.44 -23.28
C ALA A 326 3.60 17.90 -23.90
N ILE A 327 4.13 17.13 -24.85
CA ILE A 327 5.34 17.45 -25.60
C ILE A 327 4.94 17.90 -26.99
N ARG A 328 5.39 19.08 -27.42
CA ARG A 328 5.23 19.54 -28.80
C ARG A 328 6.46 19.17 -29.59
N VAL A 329 6.25 18.65 -30.80
CA VAL A 329 7.33 18.33 -31.72
C VAL A 329 7.26 19.25 -32.95
N ASP A 330 8.41 19.55 -33.52
CA ASP A 330 8.52 20.28 -34.79
C ASP A 330 8.30 19.35 -36.00
N LYS A 331 8.43 19.91 -37.21
CA LYS A 331 8.29 19.15 -38.47
C LYS A 331 9.33 18.04 -38.64
N ASN A 332 10.44 18.09 -37.89
CA ASN A 332 11.50 17.09 -37.90
C ASN A 332 11.34 16.07 -36.77
N GLY A 333 10.29 16.18 -35.96
CA GLY A 333 10.04 15.29 -34.82
C GLY A 333 10.81 15.66 -33.55
N LEU A 334 11.46 16.82 -33.49
CA LEU A 334 12.22 17.26 -32.32
C LEU A 334 11.34 18.03 -31.32
N PRO A 335 11.52 17.84 -29.99
CA PRO A 335 10.81 18.62 -28.99
C PRO A 335 11.05 20.13 -29.15
N LYS A 336 9.98 20.92 -29.09
CA LYS A 336 10.00 22.39 -29.18
C LYS A 336 9.94 23.08 -27.83
#